data_AF-A0A7I8D8I6-F1
#
_entry.id   AF-A0A7I8D8I6-F1
#
_cell.length_a   1.000
_cell.length_b   1.000
_cell.length_c   1.000
_cell.angle_alpha   90.00
_cell.angle_beta   90.00
_cell.angle_gamma   90.00
#
_symmetry.space_group_name_H-M   'P 1'
#
loop_
_entity.id
_entity.type
_entity.pdbx_description
1 polymer ?
#
loop_
_entity_poly.entity_id
_entity_poly.type
_entity_poly.pdbx_seq_one_letter_code
_entity_poly.pdbx_strand_id
1 'polypeptide(L)' 'MENRLKAVLDGRTIKWLSDKTGINRNTITSYINGTVPPLDKAYAIARVLGVSVYDIWPQE' A
#
# COMPACT_ATOMS: atom_id res chain seq x y z
N MET A 1 -11.73 2.56 7.68
CA MET A 1 -11.28 3.36 6.53
C MET A 1 -11.09 2.38 5.39
N GLU A 2 -11.92 2.46 4.35
CA GLU A 2 -11.74 1.64 3.16
C GLU A 2 -10.49 2.11 2.41
N ASN A 3 -9.67 1.17 2.00
CA ASN A 3 -8.40 1.41 1.34
C ASN A 3 -8.37 0.59 0.05
N ARG A 4 -7.93 1.22 -1.03
CA ARG A 4 -7.90 0.60 -2.36
C ARG A 4 -6.61 -0.19 -2.61
N LEU A 5 -5.74 -0.31 -1.61
CA LEU A 5 -4.44 -0.98 -1.73
C LEU A 5 -4.56 -2.40 -2.29
N LYS A 6 -5.58 -3.16 -1.89
CA LYS A 6 -5.82 -4.51 -2.41
C LYS A 6 -6.28 -4.53 -3.87
N ALA A 7 -7.06 -3.52 -4.29
CA ALA A 7 -7.51 -3.37 -5.66
C ALA A 7 -6.37 -2.93 -6.58
N VAL A 8 -5.58 -1.94 -6.15
CA VAL A 8 -4.40 -1.42 -6.87
C VAL A 8 -3.29 -2.45 -6.98
N LEU A 9 -3.24 -3.43 -6.05
CA LEU A 9 -2.26 -4.50 -6.10
C LEU A 9 -2.36 -5.36 -7.38
N ASP A 10 -3.49 -5.34 -8.11
CA ASP A 10 -3.67 -5.97 -9.43
C ASP A 10 -3.06 -7.38 -9.54
N GLY A 11 -3.38 -8.25 -8.57
CA GLY A 11 -2.88 -9.63 -8.53
C GLY A 11 -1.41 -9.80 -8.09
N ARG A 12 -0.67 -8.72 -7.83
CA ARG A 12 0.67 -8.79 -7.22
C ARG A 12 0.56 -9.23 -5.76
N THR A 13 1.53 -10.01 -5.30
CA THR A 13 1.51 -10.54 -3.93
C THR A 13 2.00 -9.50 -2.92
N ILE A 14 1.51 -9.56 -1.67
CA ILE A 14 2.05 -8.79 -0.54
C ILE A 14 3.57 -9.00 -0.40
N LYS A 15 4.04 -10.22 -0.69
CA LYS A 15 5.46 -10.56 -0.74
C LYS A 15 6.24 -9.72 -1.76
N TRP A 16 5.68 -9.49 -2.94
CA TRP A 16 6.30 -8.67 -3.98
C TRP A 16 6.39 -7.20 -3.55
N LEU A 17 5.32 -6.67 -2.95
CA LEU A 17 5.31 -5.30 -2.44
C LEU A 17 6.31 -5.13 -1.28
N SER A 18 6.39 -6.12 -0.39
CA SER A 18 7.33 -6.16 0.73
C SER A 18 8.79 -6.14 0.26
N ASP A 19 9.12 -6.94 -0.76
CA ASP A 19 10.45 -6.98 -1.36
C ASP A 19 10.83 -5.64 -2.01
N LYS A 20 9.90 -5.04 -2.77
CA LYS A 20 10.14 -3.76 -3.47
C LYS A 20 10.21 -2.55 -2.55
N THR A 21 9.41 -2.52 -1.49
CA THR A 21 9.30 -1.37 -0.58
C THR A 21 10.19 -1.51 0.66
N GLY A 22 10.70 -2.70 0.95
CA GLY A 22 11.38 -3.02 2.21
C GLY A 22 10.42 -3.05 3.41
N ILE A 23 9.12 -2.92 3.21
CA ILE A 23 8.12 -2.92 4.28
C ILE A 23 7.78 -4.36 4.64
N ASN A 24 7.67 -4.64 5.94
CA ASN A 24 7.31 -5.97 6.42
C ASN A 24 5.91 -6.39 5.94
N ARG A 25 5.72 -7.67 5.63
CA ARG A 25 4.44 -8.21 5.11
C ARG A 25 3.30 -7.96 6.08
N ASN A 26 3.52 -8.15 7.38
CA ASN A 26 2.50 -7.87 8.40
C ASN A 26 2.06 -6.41 8.39
N THR A 27 3.01 -5.50 8.20
CA THR A 27 2.75 -4.06 8.12
C THR A 27 1.90 -3.73 6.88
N ILE A 28 2.23 -4.32 5.72
CA ILE A 28 1.42 -4.17 4.51
C ILE A 28 0.02 -4.75 4.70
N THR A 29 -0.10 -5.94 5.29
CA THR A 29 -1.41 -6.54 5.61
C THR A 29 -2.23 -5.64 6.53
N SER A 30 -1.60 -5.02 7.53
CA SER A 30 -2.28 -4.04 8.39
C SER A 30 -2.77 -2.86 7.58
N TYR A 31 -1.95 -2.36 6.64
CA TYR A 31 -2.36 -1.29 5.73
C TYR A 31 -3.51 -1.71 4.83
N ILE A 32 -3.52 -2.96 4.35
CA ILE A 32 -4.61 -3.57 3.57
C ILE A 32 -5.90 -3.66 4.39
N ASN A 33 -5.81 -3.88 5.71
CA ASN A 33 -6.96 -3.96 6.59
C ASN A 33 -7.46 -2.59 7.11
N GLY A 34 -6.94 -1.47 6.58
CA GLY A 34 -7.40 -0.13 6.93
C GLY A 34 -6.53 0.61 7.95
N THR A 35 -5.32 0.13 8.24
CA THR A 35 -4.31 0.94 8.94
C THR A 35 -3.75 2.00 7.98
N VAL A 36 -3.64 3.25 8.42
CA VAL A 36 -3.03 4.31 7.63
C VAL A 36 -1.50 4.22 7.77
N PRO A 37 -0.74 4.00 6.68
CA PRO A 37 0.71 4.08 6.75
C PRO A 37 1.21 5.50 7.01
N PRO A 38 2.41 5.65 7.59
CA PRO A 38 3.08 6.94 7.59
C PRO A 38 3.37 7.39 6.16
N LEU A 39 3.43 8.71 5.97
CA LEU A 39 3.56 9.35 4.66
C LEU A 39 4.71 8.77 3.81
N ASP A 40 5.87 8.56 4.42
CA ASP A 40 7.06 7.97 3.78
C ASP A 40 6.78 6.59 3.15
N LYS A 41 6.10 5.72 3.90
CA LYS A 41 5.72 4.37 3.43
C LYS A 41 4.61 4.42 2.41
N ALA A 42 3.65 5.33 2.58
CA ALA A 42 2.57 5.53 1.63
C ALA A 42 3.14 5.90 0.24
N TYR A 43 4.08 6.86 0.20
CA TYR A 43 4.78 7.26 -1.02
C TYR A 43 5.65 6.14 -1.58
N ALA A 44 6.36 5.37 -0.75
CA ALA A 44 7.16 4.24 -1.23
C ALA A 44 6.29 3.20 -1.95
N ILE A 45 5.13 2.85 -1.35
CA ILE A 45 4.16 1.92 -1.93
C ILE A 45 3.57 2.48 -3.23
N ALA A 46 3.12 3.73 -3.21
CA ALA A 46 2.55 4.41 -4.38
C ALA A 46 3.56 4.47 -5.54
N ARG A 47 4.83 4.78 -5.26
CA ARG A 47 5.91 4.82 -6.25
C ARG A 47 6.18 3.46 -6.87
N VAL A 48 6.14 2.39 -6.08
CA VAL A 48 6.32 1.00 -6.57
C VAL A 48 5.13 0.54 -7.41
N LEU A 49 3.92 0.99 -7.05
CA LEU A 49 2.69 0.67 -7.78
C LEU A 49 2.48 1.56 -9.00
N GLY A 50 3.19 2.68 -9.11
CA GLY A 50 3.05 3.63 -10.21
C GLY A 50 1.75 4.42 -10.16
N VAL A 51 1.13 4.54 -8.98
CA VAL A 51 -0.11 5.29 -8.77
C VAL A 51 0.10 6.39 -7.74
N SER A 52 -0.88 7.28 -7.58
CA SER A 52 -0.86 8.28 -6.52
C SER A 52 -1.26 7.67 -5.17
N VAL A 53 -0.69 8.21 -4.08
CA VAL A 53 -1.07 7.84 -2.70
C VAL A 53 -2.58 7.99 -2.48
N TYR A 54 -3.19 9.05 -3.04
CA TYR A 54 -4.63 9.30 -2.98
C TYR A 54 -5.49 8.27 -3.71
N ASP A 55 -4.92 7.57 -4.70
CA ASP A 55 -5.62 6.49 -5.40
C ASP A 55 -5.79 5.27 -4.50
N ILE A 56 -4.80 5.05 -3.63
CA ILE A 56 -4.73 3.96 -2.66
C ILE A 56 -5.48 4.31 -1.36
N TRP A 57 -5.25 5.50 -0.84
CA TRP A 57 -5.84 6.05 0.38
C TRP A 57 -6.58 7.35 0.02
N PRO A 58 -7.83 7.24 -0.47
CA PRO A 58 -8.65 8.41 -0.72
C PRO A 58 -8.90 9.14 0.59
N GLN A 59 -8.64 10.44 0.60
CA GLN A 59 -8.91 11.32 1.72
C GLN A 59 -10.35 11.81 1.53
N GLU A 60 -11.33 11.11 2.12
CA GLU A 60 -12.67 11.67 2.34
C GLU A 60 -12.66 12.62 3.54
#